data_AF-A0A532UW93-F1
#
_entry.id   AF-A0A532UW93-F1
#
_cell.length_a   1.000
_cell.length_b   1.000
_cell.length_c   1.000
_cell.angle_alpha   90.00
_cell.angle_beta   90.00
_cell.angle_gamma   90.00
#
_symmetry.space_group_name_H-M   'P 1'
#
loop_
_entity.id
_entity.type
_entity.pdbx_description
1 polymer ?
#
loop_
_entity_poly.entity_id
_entity_poly.type
_entity_poly.pdbx_seq_one_letter_code
_entity_poly.pdbx_strand_id
1 'polypeptide(L)'
;MLLPKPIRKMLAIFRGSVSPVLIFISIMLGFWFGLIPGFSGIHVVLIVLVVLLNVHLGLFLLSGGLAKGLCFAAAPVLYHIGAAVQDYLPGLLSLLGSIPIVGMTDFSRYSVAGAFVVGPIIGAIAGLLMARSVIGFRRTLLKFEEGSEKFKEWYSKGWVRILDRLLVGKRTKDTKALFTAKTKVIRKAGAAIAVLILAGSVAAIILVKDNMAKDYAAKTMTQANGAEVNLESLDLSVLTGAVSATGIQVTDANKPQNNQVAIDKIAADASIYDLLLGRLVMENVEVSNVKFNQPRATPGEVVATAAEEEPEPFDPCDFEATASDTSKLDTYFKDAKALKEKLQKARKWLPKEKEETDAQAQGQQQQEEAPHKYLDYLLARADVPTSPRMLAKRILLDNIQIPWGLFDNSKVLMTNISDSARTAKLPVTFEMNSLDTKASINTKIDYSSGEQTPGVSGVFEGFDLSKLQSSLSSDSGLMFEQGLASGKFSGKVTDTSIDLTIDLAVQNMKAKAQGQGILGLDSETASEALSVLNNISTKIRVVGPITEPRLVFDVKGLQDEFKNALVKAGKQKLAEEVDKQLGEQIDKELGDKVPGEIKDTLKDSEGVLDGLGGLLGGKKDDK
;
A
#
# COMPACT_ATOMS: atom_id res chain seq x y z
N MET A 1 56.71 2.86 -29.01
CA MET A 1 55.41 3.07 -28.34
C MET A 1 54.59 1.80 -28.52
N LEU A 2 54.47 0.98 -27.47
CA LEU A 2 53.81 -0.33 -27.52
C LEU A 2 52.29 -0.15 -27.50
N LEU A 3 51.57 -0.85 -28.39
CA LEU A 3 50.10 -0.87 -28.38
C LEU A 3 49.57 -1.26 -27.00
N PRO A 4 48.59 -0.53 -26.44
CA PRO A 4 47.93 -0.89 -25.19
C PRO A 4 47.44 -2.34 -25.19
N LYS A 5 47.59 -3.03 -24.04
CA LYS A 5 47.11 -4.40 -23.83
C LYS A 5 45.71 -4.70 -24.39
N PRO A 6 44.68 -3.83 -24.23
CA PRO A 6 43.34 -4.10 -24.79
C PRO A 6 43.34 -4.11 -26.33
N ILE A 7 44.04 -3.17 -26.97
CA ILE A 7 44.10 -3.07 -28.43
C ILE A 7 44.82 -4.30 -29.02
N ARG A 8 45.92 -4.73 -28.41
CA ARG A 8 46.62 -5.96 -28.81
C ARG A 8 45.74 -7.21 -28.70
N LYS A 9 44.93 -7.33 -27.65
CA LYS A 9 43.97 -8.44 -27.50
C LYS A 9 42.90 -8.44 -28.59
N MET A 10 42.41 -7.26 -28.99
CA MET A 10 41.43 -7.12 -30.08
C MET A 10 42.04 -7.49 -31.44
N LEU A 11 43.27 -7.05 -31.73
CA LEU A 11 43.95 -7.40 -32.99
C LEU A 11 44.26 -8.90 -33.11
N ALA A 12 44.50 -9.59 -31.98
CA ALA A 12 44.72 -11.03 -31.96
C ALA A 12 43.52 -11.83 -32.49
N ILE A 13 42.29 -11.28 -32.42
CA ILE A 13 41.06 -11.91 -32.93
C ILE A 13 41.18 -12.18 -34.43
N PHE A 14 41.74 -11.25 -35.19
CA PHE A 14 41.92 -11.42 -36.63
C PHE A 14 42.93 -12.53 -37.00
N ARG A 15 43.74 -12.98 -36.04
CA ARG A 15 44.76 -14.04 -36.21
C ARG A 15 44.36 -15.41 -35.71
N GLY A 16 43.10 -15.61 -35.34
CA GLY A 16 42.59 -16.92 -34.93
C GLY A 16 42.58 -17.18 -33.43
N SER A 17 42.79 -16.17 -32.58
CA SER A 17 42.73 -16.37 -31.12
C SER A 17 41.34 -16.72 -30.60
N VAL A 18 40.28 -16.33 -31.33
CA VAL A 18 38.87 -16.57 -30.99
C VAL A 18 38.16 -17.19 -32.20
N SER A 19 37.26 -18.14 -31.98
CA SER A 19 36.50 -18.74 -33.09
C SER A 19 35.44 -17.77 -33.64
N PRO A 20 35.04 -17.89 -34.92
CA PRO A 20 33.95 -17.09 -35.47
C PRO A 20 32.62 -17.22 -34.71
N VAL A 21 32.32 -18.42 -34.20
CA VAL A 21 31.10 -18.67 -33.39
C VAL A 21 31.14 -17.86 -32.09
N LEU A 22 32.28 -17.82 -31.40
CA LEU A 22 32.41 -17.04 -30.17
C LEU A 22 32.41 -15.54 -30.45
N ILE A 23 32.93 -15.09 -31.60
CA ILE A 23 32.81 -13.69 -32.04
C ILE A 23 31.33 -13.33 -32.23
N PHE A 24 30.57 -14.18 -32.92
CA PHE A 24 29.13 -14.01 -33.12
C PHE A 24 28.39 -13.92 -31.78
N ILE A 25 28.54 -14.90 -30.88
CA ILE A 25 27.86 -14.91 -29.57
C ILE A 25 28.24 -13.67 -28.74
N SER A 26 29.53 -13.28 -28.74
CA SER A 26 30.00 -12.12 -27.97
C SER A 26 29.36 -10.82 -28.43
N ILE A 27 29.23 -10.63 -29.75
CA ILE A 27 28.63 -9.43 -30.34
C ILE A 27 27.11 -9.46 -30.17
N MET A 28 26.47 -10.61 -30.38
CA MET A 28 25.03 -10.76 -30.21
C MET A 28 24.60 -10.41 -28.78
N LEU A 29 25.28 -10.97 -27.76
CA LEU A 29 24.99 -10.66 -26.37
C LEU A 29 25.32 -9.22 -26.00
N GLY A 30 26.40 -8.65 -26.56
CA GLY A 30 26.76 -7.25 -26.31
C GLY A 30 25.72 -6.30 -26.88
N PHE A 31 25.26 -6.52 -28.11
CA PHE A 31 24.18 -5.73 -28.71
C PHE A 31 22.87 -5.86 -27.93
N TRP A 32 22.50 -7.09 -27.53
CA TRP A 32 21.30 -7.30 -26.73
C TRP A 32 21.38 -6.59 -25.38
N PHE A 33 22.54 -6.64 -24.71
CA PHE A 33 22.79 -5.94 -23.44
C PHE A 33 22.76 -4.41 -23.60
N GLY A 34 23.40 -3.88 -24.63
CA GLY A 34 23.52 -2.42 -24.83
C GLY A 34 22.24 -1.76 -25.34
N LEU A 35 21.42 -2.47 -26.12
CA LEU A 35 20.22 -1.90 -26.73
C LEU A 35 19.08 -1.70 -25.71
N ILE A 36 19.07 -2.45 -24.61
CA ILE A 36 18.04 -2.31 -23.58
C ILE A 36 18.30 -1.00 -22.80
N PRO A 37 17.31 -0.10 -22.68
CA PRO A 37 17.45 1.12 -21.92
C PRO A 37 17.45 0.83 -20.40
N GLY A 38 18.22 1.63 -19.65
CA GLY A 38 18.39 1.44 -18.20
C GLY A 38 19.14 0.15 -17.81
N PHE A 39 18.87 -0.34 -16.61
CA PHE A 39 19.30 -1.65 -16.10
C PHE A 39 18.05 -2.40 -15.61
N SER A 40 17.96 -3.69 -15.89
CA SER A 40 16.76 -4.51 -15.68
C SER A 40 17.12 -5.97 -15.43
N GLY A 41 16.11 -6.78 -15.09
CA GLY A 41 16.24 -8.22 -14.92
C GLY A 41 16.98 -8.96 -16.04
N ILE A 42 16.70 -8.60 -17.29
CA ILE A 42 17.37 -9.19 -18.46
C ILE A 42 18.89 -8.96 -18.43
N HIS A 43 19.36 -7.80 -17.97
CA HIS A 43 20.80 -7.53 -17.89
C HIS A 43 21.49 -8.50 -16.94
N VAL A 44 20.84 -8.85 -15.82
CA VAL A 44 21.34 -9.85 -14.88
C VAL A 44 21.48 -11.20 -15.56
N VAL A 45 20.44 -11.63 -16.30
CA VAL A 45 20.47 -12.89 -17.07
C VAL A 45 21.58 -12.89 -18.12
N LEU A 46 21.73 -11.79 -18.86
CA LEU A 46 22.78 -11.65 -19.87
C LEU A 46 24.19 -11.70 -19.27
N ILE A 47 24.40 -11.09 -18.09
CA ILE A 47 25.68 -11.17 -17.36
C ILE A 47 25.97 -12.62 -16.96
N VAL A 48 24.97 -13.34 -16.42
CA VAL A 48 25.11 -14.76 -16.07
C VAL A 48 25.48 -15.58 -17.32
N LEU A 49 24.83 -15.33 -18.46
CA LEU A 49 25.19 -15.97 -19.73
C LEU A 49 26.63 -15.64 -20.16
N VAL A 50 27.08 -14.39 -20.03
CA VAL A 50 28.47 -14.01 -20.35
C VAL A 50 29.49 -14.70 -19.44
N VAL A 51 29.15 -14.95 -18.17
CA VAL A 51 30.01 -15.69 -17.24
C VAL A 51 30.06 -17.17 -17.61
N LEU A 52 28.92 -17.79 -17.92
CA LEU A 52 28.81 -19.22 -18.24
C LEU A 52 29.37 -19.57 -19.63
N LEU A 53 29.17 -18.68 -20.61
CA LEU A 53 29.61 -18.87 -21.99
C LEU A 53 31.05 -18.39 -22.17
N ASN A 54 31.76 -18.96 -23.15
CA ASN A 54 33.13 -18.59 -23.50
C ASN A 54 33.18 -17.31 -24.34
N VAL A 55 32.55 -16.25 -23.83
CA VAL A 55 32.39 -14.94 -24.49
C VAL A 55 33.68 -14.15 -24.39
N HIS A 56 34.06 -13.48 -25.48
CA HIS A 56 35.18 -12.55 -25.48
C HIS A 56 34.74 -11.21 -24.89
N LEU A 57 35.09 -10.97 -23.63
CA LEU A 57 34.64 -9.80 -22.86
C LEU A 57 34.90 -8.45 -23.57
N GLY A 58 36.04 -8.30 -24.25
CA GLY A 58 36.33 -7.06 -24.99
C GLY A 58 35.42 -6.83 -26.19
N LEU A 59 34.95 -7.89 -26.85
CA LEU A 59 33.99 -7.77 -27.96
C LEU A 59 32.59 -7.49 -27.43
N PHE A 60 32.21 -8.17 -26.35
CA PHE A 60 30.95 -7.94 -25.65
C PHE A 60 30.82 -6.50 -25.17
N LEU A 61 31.82 -5.95 -24.46
CA LEU A 61 31.77 -4.58 -23.96
C LEU A 61 31.79 -3.54 -25.08
N LEU A 62 32.60 -3.75 -26.13
CA LEU A 62 32.65 -2.82 -27.26
C LEU A 62 31.34 -2.80 -28.03
N SER A 63 30.77 -3.96 -28.32
CA SER A 63 29.46 -4.04 -28.98
C SER A 63 28.34 -3.53 -28.09
N GLY A 64 28.39 -3.75 -26.77
CA GLY A 64 27.45 -3.17 -25.82
C GLY A 64 27.52 -1.66 -25.74
N GLY A 65 28.71 -1.06 -25.74
CA GLY A 65 28.87 0.39 -25.81
C GLY A 65 28.32 0.98 -27.11
N LEU A 66 28.61 0.34 -28.25
CA LEU A 66 28.04 0.74 -29.55
C LEU A 66 26.52 0.63 -29.56
N ALA A 67 25.97 -0.47 -29.06
CA ALA A 67 24.54 -0.69 -28.98
C ALA A 67 23.85 0.26 -28.00
N LYS A 68 24.54 0.72 -26.95
CA LYS A 68 24.00 1.76 -26.05
C LYS A 68 23.92 3.11 -26.75
N GLY A 69 24.91 3.46 -27.57
CA GLY A 69 24.81 4.62 -28.47
C GLY A 69 23.62 4.48 -29.43
N LEU A 70 23.43 3.29 -30.00
CA LEU A 70 22.30 3.00 -30.88
C LEU A 70 20.96 3.04 -30.14
N CYS A 71 20.89 2.60 -28.88
CA CYS A 71 19.69 2.68 -28.04
C CYS A 71 19.18 4.13 -27.95
N PHE A 72 20.07 5.08 -27.68
CA PHE A 72 19.71 6.50 -27.66
C PHE A 72 19.37 7.01 -29.06
N ALA A 73 20.14 6.65 -30.09
CA ALA A 73 19.90 7.11 -31.47
C ALA A 73 18.65 6.50 -32.14
N ALA A 74 18.14 5.38 -31.63
CA ALA A 74 16.99 4.66 -32.17
C ALA A 74 15.78 4.68 -31.22
N ALA A 75 15.71 5.64 -30.28
CA ALA A 75 14.66 5.71 -29.27
C ALA A 75 13.22 5.68 -29.87
N PRO A 76 12.88 6.45 -30.91
CA PRO A 76 11.55 6.37 -31.53
C PRO A 76 11.27 5.02 -32.20
N VAL A 77 12.29 4.42 -32.83
CA VAL A 77 12.16 3.10 -33.47
C VAL A 77 11.89 2.02 -32.43
N LEU A 78 12.64 2.04 -31.31
CA LEU A 78 12.42 1.12 -30.20
C LEU A 78 11.04 1.29 -29.57
N TYR A 79 10.55 2.53 -29.46
CA TYR A 79 9.20 2.82 -29.00
C TYR A 79 8.13 2.20 -29.91
N HIS A 80 8.17 2.48 -31.22
CA HIS A 80 7.14 1.97 -32.14
C HIS A 80 7.15 0.45 -32.26
N ILE A 81 8.35 -0.16 -32.29
CA ILE A 81 8.45 -1.62 -32.25
C ILE A 81 7.92 -2.15 -30.92
N GLY A 82 8.23 -1.47 -29.81
CA GLY A 82 7.68 -1.76 -28.49
C GLY A 82 6.16 -1.74 -28.43
N ALA A 83 5.54 -0.71 -29.00
CA ALA A 83 4.09 -0.61 -29.11
C ALA A 83 3.50 -1.79 -29.88
N ALA A 84 4.08 -2.13 -31.04
CA ALA A 84 3.68 -3.31 -31.79
C ALA A 84 3.87 -4.61 -31.00
N VAL A 85 4.97 -4.76 -30.24
CA VAL A 85 5.18 -5.94 -29.38
C VAL A 85 4.12 -6.03 -28.28
N GLN A 86 3.72 -4.90 -27.69
CA GLN A 86 2.66 -4.87 -26.69
C GLN A 86 1.31 -5.32 -27.27
N ASP A 87 1.00 -4.89 -28.49
CA ASP A 87 -0.27 -5.19 -29.17
C ASP A 87 -0.34 -6.64 -29.67
N TYR A 88 0.74 -7.14 -30.30
CA TYR A 88 0.74 -8.45 -30.97
C TYR A 88 1.28 -9.59 -30.12
N LEU A 89 2.12 -9.31 -29.11
CA LEU A 89 2.77 -10.32 -28.26
C LEU A 89 2.53 -10.13 -26.75
N PRO A 90 1.33 -9.74 -26.28
CA PRO A 90 1.07 -9.54 -24.84
C PRO A 90 1.27 -10.83 -24.04
N GLY A 91 0.95 -12.00 -24.62
CA GLY A 91 1.18 -13.30 -24.01
C GLY A 91 2.65 -13.57 -23.72
N LEU A 92 3.57 -13.22 -24.65
CA LEU A 92 5.01 -13.37 -24.43
C LEU A 92 5.50 -12.47 -23.30
N LEU A 93 5.04 -11.20 -23.28
CA LEU A 93 5.42 -10.25 -22.24
C LEU A 93 4.92 -10.68 -20.86
N SER A 94 3.70 -11.22 -20.77
CA SER A 94 3.14 -11.76 -19.53
C SER A 94 3.93 -12.98 -19.03
N LEU A 95 4.33 -13.87 -19.94
CA LEU A 95 5.16 -15.04 -19.61
C LEU A 95 6.53 -14.60 -19.08
N LEU A 96 7.20 -13.67 -19.77
CA LEU A 96 8.48 -13.14 -19.33
C LEU A 96 8.37 -12.39 -17.99
N GLY A 97 7.28 -11.64 -17.81
CA GLY A 97 6.94 -10.96 -16.57
C GLY A 97 6.72 -11.89 -15.38
N SER A 98 6.44 -13.18 -15.61
CA SER A 98 6.26 -14.20 -14.57
C SER A 98 7.55 -14.95 -14.22
N ILE A 99 8.62 -14.82 -15.01
CA ILE A 99 9.86 -15.55 -14.75
C ILE A 99 10.68 -14.79 -13.69
N PRO A 100 11.13 -15.43 -12.59
CA PRO A 100 11.99 -14.80 -11.60
C PRO A 100 13.21 -14.13 -12.21
N ILE A 101 13.61 -12.98 -11.67
CA ILE A 101 14.67 -12.09 -12.18
C ILE A 101 14.27 -11.40 -13.48
N VAL A 102 13.77 -12.11 -14.48
CA VAL A 102 13.31 -11.52 -15.76
C VAL A 102 12.13 -10.58 -15.53
N GLY A 103 11.20 -10.94 -14.65
CA GLY A 103 10.02 -10.16 -14.29
C GLY A 103 10.32 -8.82 -13.60
N MET A 104 11.52 -8.63 -13.03
CA MET A 104 11.97 -7.30 -12.60
C MET A 104 12.15 -6.33 -13.78
N THR A 105 12.11 -6.82 -15.01
CA THR A 105 12.13 -5.99 -16.20
C THR A 105 10.77 -5.32 -16.37
N ASP A 106 10.79 -3.99 -16.43
CA ASP A 106 9.62 -3.17 -16.73
C ASP A 106 9.23 -3.28 -18.21
N PHE A 107 8.56 -4.39 -18.58
CA PHE A 107 8.05 -4.63 -19.93
C PHE A 107 6.92 -3.68 -20.33
N SER A 108 6.36 -2.91 -19.38
CA SER A 108 5.40 -1.86 -19.72
C SER A 108 6.06 -0.74 -20.53
N ARG A 109 7.39 -0.54 -20.41
CA ARG A 109 8.10 0.43 -21.25
C ARG A 109 8.23 -0.09 -22.67
N TYR A 110 7.63 0.63 -23.62
CA TYR A 110 7.68 0.25 -25.03
C TYR A 110 9.12 0.06 -25.53
N SER A 111 10.01 1.00 -25.21
CA SER A 111 11.42 0.93 -25.62
C SER A 111 12.15 -0.33 -25.10
N VAL A 112 11.80 -0.82 -23.90
CA VAL A 112 12.36 -2.04 -23.31
C VAL A 112 11.79 -3.29 -24.00
N ALA A 113 10.48 -3.34 -24.21
CA ALA A 113 9.82 -4.43 -24.94
C ALA A 113 10.36 -4.55 -26.38
N GLY A 114 10.49 -3.41 -27.08
CA GLY A 114 11.07 -3.34 -28.42
C GLY A 114 12.55 -3.77 -28.43
N ALA A 115 13.37 -3.25 -27.51
CA ALA A 115 14.79 -3.62 -27.41
C ALA A 115 15.00 -5.10 -27.05
N PHE A 116 14.11 -5.69 -26.25
CA PHE A 116 14.18 -7.11 -25.91
C PHE A 116 14.07 -8.01 -27.14
N VAL A 117 13.16 -7.69 -28.08
CA VAL A 117 12.95 -8.45 -29.32
C VAL A 117 14.00 -8.10 -30.37
N VAL A 118 14.28 -6.81 -30.56
CA VAL A 118 15.17 -6.32 -31.63
C VAL A 118 16.64 -6.53 -31.29
N GLY A 119 17.02 -6.45 -30.02
CA GLY A 119 18.39 -6.62 -29.52
C GLY A 119 19.09 -7.88 -30.04
N PRO A 120 18.53 -9.09 -29.85
CA PRO A 120 19.15 -10.31 -30.35
C PRO A 120 19.16 -10.38 -31.89
N ILE A 121 18.19 -9.78 -32.58
CA ILE A 121 18.13 -9.76 -34.05
C ILE A 121 19.25 -8.89 -34.63
N ILE A 122 19.36 -7.62 -34.19
CA ILE A 122 20.42 -6.71 -34.61
C ILE A 122 21.78 -7.27 -34.19
N GLY A 123 21.88 -7.79 -32.98
CA GLY A 123 23.09 -8.42 -32.48
C GLY A 123 23.52 -9.63 -33.31
N ALA A 124 22.58 -10.46 -33.75
CA ALA A 124 22.87 -11.60 -34.62
C ALA A 124 23.36 -11.14 -36.00
N ILE A 125 22.71 -10.14 -36.60
CA ILE A 125 23.14 -9.57 -37.90
C ILE A 125 24.56 -8.99 -37.77
N ALA A 126 24.80 -8.14 -36.78
CA ALA A 126 26.11 -7.54 -36.53
C ALA A 126 27.18 -8.61 -36.23
N GLY A 127 26.83 -9.62 -35.44
CA GLY A 127 27.71 -10.74 -35.12
C GLY A 127 28.07 -11.57 -36.34
N LEU A 128 27.10 -11.85 -37.23
CA LEU A 128 27.32 -12.60 -38.46
C LEU A 128 28.20 -11.82 -39.44
N LEU A 129 27.91 -10.52 -39.62
CA LEU A 129 28.72 -9.64 -40.46
C LEU A 129 30.17 -9.58 -39.96
N MET A 130 30.37 -9.42 -38.66
CA MET A 130 31.73 -9.39 -38.08
C MET A 130 32.42 -10.75 -38.21
N ALA A 131 31.73 -11.85 -37.89
CA ALA A 131 32.29 -13.19 -38.04
C ALA A 131 32.69 -13.47 -39.50
N ARG A 132 31.83 -13.10 -40.47
CA ARG A 132 32.10 -13.22 -41.90
C ARG A 132 33.27 -12.36 -42.35
N SER A 133 33.36 -11.13 -41.86
CA SER A 133 34.48 -10.21 -42.14
C SER A 133 35.80 -10.77 -41.61
N VAL A 134 35.81 -11.30 -40.38
CA VAL A 134 36.99 -11.95 -39.79
C VAL A 134 37.38 -13.21 -40.56
N ILE A 135 36.41 -14.03 -40.98
CA ILE A 135 36.68 -15.21 -41.82
C ILE A 135 37.31 -14.79 -43.16
N GLY A 136 36.74 -13.79 -43.83
CA GLY A 136 37.25 -13.24 -45.08
C GLY A 136 38.67 -12.70 -44.96
N PHE A 137 38.93 -11.94 -43.89
CA PHE A 137 40.26 -11.44 -43.57
C PHE A 137 41.26 -12.58 -43.34
N ARG A 138 40.91 -13.58 -42.52
CA ARG A 138 41.76 -14.75 -42.27
C ARG A 138 42.08 -15.52 -43.55
N ARG A 139 41.11 -15.70 -44.45
CA ARG A 139 41.33 -16.34 -45.76
C ARG A 139 42.27 -15.53 -46.64
N THR A 140 42.12 -14.21 -46.68
CA THR A 140 42.97 -13.31 -47.48
C THR A 140 44.40 -13.30 -46.94
N LEU A 141 44.55 -13.25 -45.62
CA LEU A 141 45.83 -13.34 -44.92
C LEU A 141 46.56 -14.66 -45.24
N LEU A 142 45.85 -15.78 -45.26
CA LEU A 142 46.41 -17.08 -45.64
C LEU A 142 46.85 -17.12 -47.10
N LYS A 143 46.01 -16.63 -48.02
CA LYS A 143 46.37 -16.55 -49.45
C LYS A 143 47.62 -15.70 -49.68
N PHE A 144 47.73 -14.58 -48.98
CA PHE A 144 48.88 -13.68 -49.08
C PHE A 144 50.17 -14.32 -48.52
N GLU A 145 50.04 -15.10 -47.44
CA GLU A 145 51.17 -15.83 -46.85
C GLU A 145 51.64 -17.00 -47.72
N GLU A 146 50.71 -17.75 -48.31
CA GLU A 146 51.03 -18.90 -49.16
C GLU A 146 51.55 -18.46 -50.54
N GLY A 147 50.99 -17.39 -51.11
CA GLY A 147 51.22 -16.96 -52.50
C GLY A 147 52.27 -15.88 -52.74
N SER A 148 52.85 -15.25 -51.70
CA SER A 148 53.85 -14.17 -51.89
C SER A 148 55.23 -14.57 -51.36
N GLU A 149 56.19 -14.76 -52.28
CA GLU A 149 57.58 -15.06 -51.91
C GLU A 149 58.27 -13.91 -51.18
N LYS A 150 58.02 -12.66 -51.61
CA LYS A 150 58.54 -11.45 -50.96
C LYS A 150 58.07 -11.33 -49.50
N PHE A 151 56.85 -11.78 -49.21
CA PHE A 151 56.33 -11.80 -47.85
C PHE A 151 57.02 -12.88 -47.00
N LYS A 152 57.24 -14.09 -47.55
CA LYS A 152 58.00 -15.16 -46.88
C LYS A 152 59.43 -14.73 -46.57
N GLU A 153 60.10 -14.09 -47.52
CA GLU A 153 61.46 -13.57 -47.36
C GLU A 153 61.51 -12.45 -46.32
N TRP A 154 60.61 -11.47 -46.38
CA TRP A 154 60.53 -10.41 -45.37
C TRP A 154 60.24 -10.95 -43.97
N TYR A 155 59.33 -11.91 -43.84
CA TYR A 155 58.93 -12.53 -42.58
C TYR A 155 59.96 -13.55 -42.05
N SER A 156 60.91 -13.99 -42.87
CA SER A 156 62.03 -14.83 -42.42
C SER A 156 62.96 -14.09 -41.44
N LYS A 157 62.99 -12.75 -41.51
CA LYS A 157 63.84 -11.91 -40.67
C LYS A 157 63.40 -11.97 -39.19
N GLY A 158 64.34 -12.29 -38.29
CA GLY A 158 64.07 -12.47 -36.87
C GLY A 158 63.45 -11.25 -36.18
N TRP A 159 63.89 -10.04 -36.54
CA TRP A 159 63.35 -8.78 -35.98
C TRP A 159 61.89 -8.54 -36.39
N VAL A 160 61.49 -8.94 -37.60
CA VAL A 160 60.09 -8.85 -38.08
C VAL A 160 59.20 -9.78 -37.27
N ARG A 161 59.65 -11.00 -36.99
CA ARG A 161 58.92 -11.96 -36.15
C ARG A 161 58.80 -11.51 -34.70
N ILE A 162 59.83 -10.83 -34.18
CA ILE A 162 59.83 -10.25 -32.83
C ILE A 162 58.83 -9.09 -32.76
N LEU A 163 58.87 -8.15 -33.71
CA LEU A 163 57.92 -7.03 -33.79
C LEU A 163 56.49 -7.50 -33.98
N ASP A 164 56.26 -8.46 -34.87
CA ASP A 164 54.93 -9.03 -35.13
C ASP A 164 54.33 -9.69 -33.88
N ARG A 165 55.16 -10.46 -33.16
CA ARG A 165 54.77 -11.09 -31.90
C ARG A 165 54.51 -10.05 -30.80
N LEU A 166 55.29 -8.98 -30.76
CA LEU A 166 55.20 -7.89 -29.79
C LEU A 166 53.95 -7.03 -30.00
N LEU A 167 53.64 -6.69 -31.26
CA LEU A 167 52.53 -5.81 -31.62
C LEU A 167 51.18 -6.52 -31.58
N VAL A 168 51.09 -7.76 -32.05
CA VAL A 168 49.78 -8.40 -32.31
C VAL A 168 49.62 -9.79 -31.66
N GLY A 169 50.70 -10.43 -31.20
CA GLY A 169 50.63 -11.65 -30.38
C GLY A 169 51.01 -12.96 -31.10
N LYS A 170 50.79 -14.11 -30.43
CA LYS A 170 51.12 -15.44 -30.98
C LYS A 170 50.12 -15.85 -32.07
N ARG A 171 50.63 -16.36 -33.19
CA ARG A 171 49.84 -16.84 -34.34
C ARG A 171 49.60 -18.35 -34.26
N THR A 172 48.43 -18.82 -34.67
CA THR A 172 48.16 -20.25 -34.89
C THR A 172 48.68 -20.64 -36.27
N LYS A 173 49.52 -21.68 -36.34
CA LYS A 173 50.23 -22.07 -37.58
C LYS A 173 49.39 -22.89 -38.57
N ASP A 174 48.20 -23.34 -38.19
CA ASP A 174 47.47 -24.38 -38.92
C ASP A 174 46.14 -23.86 -39.50
N THR A 175 45.92 -24.05 -40.80
CA THR A 175 44.81 -23.47 -41.58
C THR A 175 43.45 -23.99 -41.15
N LYS A 176 43.37 -25.27 -40.76
CA LYS A 176 42.15 -25.87 -40.19
C LYS A 176 41.88 -25.42 -38.76
N ALA A 177 42.93 -25.13 -37.98
CA ALA A 177 42.79 -24.63 -36.60
C ALA A 177 42.28 -23.17 -36.55
N LEU A 178 42.52 -22.37 -37.60
CA LEU A 178 42.03 -20.99 -37.72
C LEU A 178 40.50 -20.87 -37.83
N PHE A 179 39.82 -21.95 -38.24
CA PHE A 179 38.38 -21.96 -38.51
C PHE A 179 37.60 -23.05 -37.75
N THR A 180 38.28 -24.11 -37.26
CA THR A 180 37.64 -25.37 -36.85
C THR A 180 38.19 -25.93 -35.53
N ALA A 181 38.83 -25.11 -34.69
CA ALA A 181 39.12 -25.54 -33.32
C ALA A 181 37.78 -25.88 -32.64
N LYS A 182 37.61 -27.09 -32.09
CA LYS A 182 36.40 -27.52 -31.36
C LYS A 182 36.05 -26.46 -30.30
N THR A 183 35.01 -25.67 -30.56
CA THR A 183 34.63 -24.58 -29.67
C THR A 183 33.76 -25.11 -28.55
N LYS A 184 34.32 -25.17 -27.34
CA LYS A 184 33.51 -25.31 -26.14
C LYS A 184 32.83 -23.97 -25.88
N VAL A 185 31.53 -23.93 -26.16
CA VAL A 185 30.68 -22.74 -25.94
C VAL A 185 30.54 -22.45 -24.45
N ILE A 186 30.47 -23.49 -23.60
CA ILE A 186 30.44 -23.36 -22.14
C ILE A 186 31.87 -23.24 -21.59
N ARG A 187 32.11 -22.24 -20.75
CA ARG A 187 33.38 -21.99 -20.08
C ARG A 187 33.41 -22.75 -18.75
N LYS A 188 34.25 -23.79 -18.62
CA LYS A 188 34.41 -24.55 -17.36
C LYS A 188 34.75 -23.64 -16.16
N ALA A 189 35.66 -22.68 -16.37
CA ALA A 189 35.98 -21.67 -15.35
C ALA A 189 34.80 -20.73 -15.06
N GLY A 190 33.95 -20.48 -16.06
CA GLY A 190 32.71 -19.72 -15.90
C GLY A 190 31.69 -20.43 -15.01
N ALA A 191 31.47 -21.72 -15.27
CA ALA A 191 30.64 -22.58 -14.43
C ALA A 191 31.20 -22.67 -12.99
N ALA A 192 32.51 -22.83 -12.83
CA ALA A 192 33.15 -22.82 -11.50
C ALA A 192 32.94 -21.48 -10.78
N ILE A 193 33.09 -20.35 -11.48
CA ILE A 193 32.81 -19.01 -10.91
C ILE A 193 31.34 -18.87 -10.55
N ALA A 194 30.41 -19.35 -11.37
CA ALA A 194 28.97 -19.31 -11.05
C ALA A 194 28.65 -20.10 -9.78
N VAL A 195 29.23 -21.30 -9.62
CA VAL A 195 29.13 -22.09 -8.39
C VAL A 195 29.75 -21.36 -7.19
N LEU A 196 30.92 -20.73 -7.37
CA LEU A 196 31.54 -19.93 -6.31
C LEU A 196 30.74 -18.68 -5.94
N ILE A 197 30.10 -18.01 -6.91
CA ILE A 197 29.21 -16.87 -6.64
C ILE A 197 27.98 -17.35 -5.89
N LEU A 198 27.38 -18.48 -6.30
CA LEU A 198 26.22 -19.04 -5.61
C LEU A 198 26.59 -19.44 -4.18
N ALA A 199 27.66 -20.22 -4.01
CA ALA A 199 28.15 -20.63 -2.69
C ALA A 199 28.58 -19.43 -1.84
N GLY A 200 29.22 -18.44 -2.45
CA GLY A 200 29.63 -17.18 -1.81
C GLY A 200 28.44 -16.31 -1.42
N SER A 201 27.36 -16.31 -2.22
CA SER A 201 26.12 -15.58 -1.89
C SER A 201 25.40 -16.27 -0.74
N VAL A 202 25.33 -17.61 -0.73
CA VAL A 202 24.80 -18.39 0.39
C VAL A 202 25.65 -18.16 1.65
N ALA A 203 26.98 -18.21 1.53
CA ALA A 203 27.88 -17.92 2.63
C ALA A 203 27.76 -16.46 3.12
N ALA A 204 27.61 -15.50 2.22
CA ALA A 204 27.38 -14.10 2.57
C ALA A 204 26.05 -13.94 3.33
N ILE A 205 24.98 -14.60 2.90
CA ILE A 205 23.70 -14.63 3.63
C ILE A 205 23.89 -15.19 5.05
N ILE A 206 24.70 -16.24 5.22
CA ILE A 206 25.03 -16.81 6.53
C ILE A 206 25.95 -15.88 7.36
N LEU A 207 26.81 -15.10 6.71
CA LEU A 207 27.81 -14.24 7.36
C LEU A 207 27.34 -12.80 7.64
N VAL A 208 26.29 -12.32 6.97
CA VAL A 208 25.60 -11.08 7.33
C VAL A 208 25.00 -11.31 8.71
N LYS A 209 25.74 -10.88 9.74
CA LYS A 209 25.27 -10.96 11.11
C LYS A 209 24.09 -10.00 11.26
N ASP A 210 23.06 -10.46 11.94
CA ASP A 210 21.87 -9.69 12.33
C ASP A 210 22.23 -8.32 12.94
N ASN A 211 23.37 -8.22 13.63
CA ASN A 211 23.89 -6.96 14.19
C ASN A 211 24.18 -5.87 13.13
N MET A 212 24.77 -6.20 11.98
CA MET A 212 25.05 -5.18 10.95
C MET A 212 23.76 -4.62 10.35
N ALA A 213 22.79 -5.50 10.12
CA ALA A 213 21.48 -5.11 9.63
C ALA A 213 20.73 -4.29 10.66
N LYS A 214 20.77 -4.70 11.93
CA LYS A 214 20.22 -3.96 13.08
C LYS A 214 20.80 -2.55 13.17
N ASP A 215 22.12 -2.41 13.18
CA ASP A 215 22.79 -1.11 13.32
C ASP A 215 22.46 -0.18 12.14
N TYR A 216 22.42 -0.74 10.92
CA TYR A 216 22.02 0.01 9.73
C TYR A 216 20.56 0.44 9.78
N ALA A 217 19.65 -0.45 10.21
CA ALA A 217 18.23 -0.15 10.37
C ALA A 217 17.99 0.89 11.46
N ALA A 218 18.62 0.75 12.63
CA ALA A 218 18.57 1.70 13.74
C ALA A 218 19.00 3.10 13.28
N LYS A 219 20.14 3.19 12.58
CA LYS A 219 20.68 4.45 12.08
C LYS A 219 19.76 5.09 11.03
N THR A 220 19.23 4.29 10.10
CA THR A 220 18.34 4.79 9.05
C THR A 220 17.02 5.28 9.63
N MET A 221 16.44 4.53 10.58
CA MET A 221 15.21 4.94 11.25
C MET A 221 15.42 6.15 12.16
N THR A 222 16.57 6.24 12.85
CA THR A 222 16.95 7.43 13.64
C THR A 222 17.04 8.67 12.75
N GLN A 223 17.67 8.56 11.58
CA GLN A 223 17.75 9.67 10.61
C GLN A 223 16.38 10.06 10.06
N ALA A 224 15.53 9.09 9.76
CA ALA A 224 14.18 9.34 9.24
C ALA A 224 13.25 9.95 10.30
N ASN A 225 13.42 9.57 11.57
CA ASN A 225 12.63 10.07 12.70
C ASN A 225 13.15 11.43 13.22
N GLY A 226 14.40 11.79 12.96
CA GLY A 226 15.06 12.97 13.54
C GLY A 226 15.45 12.81 15.02
N ALA A 227 15.13 11.68 15.62
CA ALA A 227 15.50 11.32 16.99
C ALA A 227 15.75 9.82 17.10
N GLU A 228 16.52 9.42 18.11
CA GLU A 228 17.06 8.07 18.30
C GLU A 228 15.96 6.99 18.20
N VAL A 229 16.19 6.00 17.34
CA VAL A 229 15.37 4.79 17.24
C VAL A 229 16.22 3.60 17.62
N ASN A 230 15.81 2.92 18.69
CA ASN A 230 16.47 1.72 19.19
C ASN A 230 15.73 0.47 18.72
N LEU A 231 16.50 -0.59 18.44
CA LEU A 231 15.99 -1.95 18.24
C LEU A 231 16.76 -2.88 19.17
N GLU A 232 16.09 -3.88 19.73
CA GLU A 232 16.74 -4.92 20.52
C GLU A 232 17.39 -5.96 19.61
N SER A 233 16.64 -6.48 18.64
CA SER A 233 17.12 -7.45 17.65
C SER A 233 16.47 -7.22 16.28
N LEU A 234 17.12 -7.72 15.23
CA LEU A 234 16.62 -7.74 13.86
C LEU A 234 17.09 -9.02 13.18
N ASP A 235 16.20 -10.00 13.01
CA ASP A 235 16.50 -11.25 12.33
C ASP A 235 16.03 -11.19 10.86
N LEU A 236 16.93 -11.56 9.95
CA LEU A 236 16.65 -11.58 8.51
C LEU A 236 16.81 -12.99 7.93
N SER A 237 15.70 -13.62 7.57
CA SER A 237 15.70 -14.91 6.88
C SER A 237 15.53 -14.71 5.37
N VAL A 238 16.64 -14.43 4.67
CA VAL A 238 16.64 -14.17 3.21
C VAL A 238 16.06 -15.33 2.39
N LEU A 239 16.25 -16.58 2.83
CA LEU A 239 15.78 -17.79 2.14
C LEU A 239 14.28 -18.07 2.29
N THR A 240 13.63 -17.53 3.33
CA THR A 240 12.17 -17.62 3.51
C THR A 240 11.47 -16.30 3.20
N GLY A 241 12.23 -15.19 3.12
CA GLY A 241 11.70 -13.84 2.97
C GLY A 241 11.14 -13.29 4.29
N ALA A 242 11.40 -13.95 5.42
CA ALA A 242 10.92 -13.51 6.72
C ALA A 242 11.86 -12.48 7.35
N VAL A 243 11.28 -11.46 7.97
CA VAL A 243 11.97 -10.42 8.72
C VAL A 243 11.29 -10.26 10.07
N SER A 244 12.05 -10.27 11.16
CA SER A 244 11.52 -9.94 12.48
C SER A 244 12.40 -8.93 13.21
N ALA A 245 11.78 -7.97 13.88
CA ALA A 245 12.45 -7.00 14.73
C ALA A 245 11.79 -7.00 16.11
N THR A 246 12.58 -6.91 17.18
CA THR A 246 12.07 -6.83 18.56
C THR A 246 12.54 -5.57 19.26
N GLY A 247 11.77 -5.16 20.28
CA GLY A 247 12.12 -4.07 21.19
C GLY A 247 12.36 -2.74 20.48
N ILE A 248 11.49 -2.38 19.53
CA ILE A 248 11.59 -1.13 18.78
C ILE A 248 11.13 0.01 19.67
N GLN A 249 11.98 1.02 19.86
CA GLN A 249 11.68 2.20 20.68
C GLN A 249 12.00 3.47 19.91
N VAL A 250 10.95 4.21 19.54
CA VAL A 250 11.04 5.45 18.76
C VAL A 250 10.98 6.64 19.72
N THR A 251 12.04 7.45 19.78
CA THR A 251 12.10 8.65 20.64
C THR A 251 11.16 9.74 20.12
N ASP A 252 10.48 10.44 21.02
CA ASP A 252 9.83 11.71 20.70
C ASP A 252 10.87 12.84 20.60
N ALA A 253 11.03 13.43 19.42
CA ALA A 253 12.00 14.51 19.19
C ALA A 253 11.74 15.76 20.07
N ASN A 254 10.48 16.02 20.43
CA ASN A 254 10.11 17.16 21.27
C ASN A 254 10.24 16.86 22.77
N LYS A 255 10.09 15.58 23.16
CA LYS A 255 10.19 15.11 24.55
C LYS A 255 11.09 13.87 24.63
N PRO A 256 12.42 14.04 24.59
CA PRO A 256 13.34 12.91 24.46
C PRO A 256 13.33 11.95 25.66
N GLN A 257 12.72 12.34 26.78
CA GLN A 257 12.51 11.47 27.94
C GLN A 257 11.45 10.37 27.69
N ASN A 258 10.66 10.48 26.61
CA ASN A 258 9.59 9.55 26.28
C ASN A 258 9.78 8.90 24.89
N ASN A 259 9.30 7.67 24.79
CA ASN A 259 9.05 6.98 23.54
C ASN A 259 7.74 7.48 22.95
N GLN A 260 7.77 8.02 21.73
CA GLN A 260 6.55 8.28 20.98
C GLN A 260 5.80 6.97 20.74
N VAL A 261 6.53 5.93 20.32
CA VAL A 261 6.02 4.58 20.05
C VAL A 261 7.02 3.55 20.55
N ALA A 262 6.54 2.53 21.25
CA ALA A 262 7.29 1.34 21.64
C ALA A 262 6.55 0.10 21.10
N ILE A 263 7.29 -0.81 20.46
CA ILE A 263 6.75 -2.02 19.83
C ILE A 263 7.61 -3.20 20.26
N ASP A 264 7.01 -4.21 20.88
CA ASP A 264 7.77 -5.37 21.37
C ASP A 264 8.24 -6.26 20.23
N LYS A 265 7.39 -6.51 19.23
CA LYS A 265 7.71 -7.37 18.09
C LYS A 265 7.04 -6.88 16.80
N ILE A 266 7.78 -6.88 15.71
CA ILE A 266 7.28 -6.81 14.34
C ILE A 266 7.82 -8.03 13.60
N ALA A 267 6.96 -8.76 12.90
CA ALA A 267 7.35 -9.83 12.00
C ALA A 267 6.62 -9.69 10.66
N ALA A 268 7.30 -9.93 9.55
CA ALA A 268 6.71 -9.90 8.22
C ALA A 268 7.31 -10.99 7.32
N ASP A 269 6.45 -11.69 6.58
CA ASP A 269 6.84 -12.72 5.62
C ASP A 269 6.64 -12.21 4.19
N ALA A 270 7.74 -11.96 3.47
CA ALA A 270 7.69 -11.54 2.08
C ALA A 270 7.82 -12.73 1.11
N SER A 271 7.00 -12.75 0.05
CA SER A 271 7.09 -13.73 -1.03
C SER A 271 8.37 -13.50 -1.85
N ILE A 272 9.32 -14.43 -1.74
CA ILE A 272 10.57 -14.39 -2.53
C ILE A 272 10.29 -14.41 -4.02
N TYR A 273 9.30 -15.18 -4.44
CA TYR A 273 8.90 -15.23 -5.85
C TYR A 273 8.49 -13.84 -6.33
N ASP A 274 7.60 -13.16 -5.62
CA ASP A 274 7.15 -11.81 -5.98
C ASP A 274 8.28 -10.78 -5.90
N LEU A 275 9.18 -10.90 -4.91
CA LEU A 275 10.39 -10.06 -4.82
C LEU A 275 11.28 -10.22 -6.05
N LEU A 276 11.43 -11.46 -6.56
CA LEU A 276 12.16 -11.74 -7.79
C LEU A 276 11.43 -11.26 -9.05
N LEU A 277 10.15 -10.88 -8.94
CA LEU A 277 9.39 -10.17 -9.97
C LEU A 277 9.38 -8.65 -9.74
N GLY A 278 10.06 -8.14 -8.70
CA GLY A 278 10.10 -6.71 -8.37
C GLY A 278 8.85 -6.20 -7.65
N ARG A 279 8.06 -7.09 -7.04
CA ARG A 279 6.87 -6.80 -6.23
C ARG A 279 7.11 -7.17 -4.77
N LEU A 280 6.62 -6.35 -3.85
CA LEU A 280 6.65 -6.63 -2.41
C LEU A 280 5.29 -7.18 -1.98
N VAL A 281 5.16 -8.51 -1.95
CA VAL A 281 3.95 -9.17 -1.43
C VAL A 281 4.27 -9.75 -0.06
N MET A 282 3.64 -9.20 0.97
CA MET A 282 3.74 -9.68 2.36
C MET A 282 2.54 -10.57 2.65
N GLU A 283 2.80 -11.83 2.98
CA GLU A 283 1.76 -12.83 3.28
C GLU A 283 1.14 -12.56 4.64
N ASN A 284 1.98 -12.43 5.66
CA ASN A 284 1.60 -12.08 7.02
C ASN A 284 2.50 -10.95 7.53
N VAL A 285 1.90 -9.95 8.15
CA VAL A 285 2.57 -8.92 8.93
C VAL A 285 1.97 -8.98 10.33
N GLU A 286 2.79 -9.18 11.34
CA GLU A 286 2.39 -9.23 12.74
C GLU A 286 3.10 -8.11 13.50
N VAL A 287 2.35 -7.33 14.25
CA VAL A 287 2.86 -6.29 15.14
C VAL A 287 2.28 -6.55 16.51
N SER A 288 3.10 -6.74 17.54
CA SER A 288 2.64 -7.11 18.87
C SER A 288 3.02 -6.05 19.90
N ASN A 289 2.10 -5.79 20.84
CA ASN A 289 2.28 -4.96 22.02
C ASN A 289 2.72 -3.52 21.68
N VAL A 290 1.91 -2.81 20.88
CA VAL A 290 2.19 -1.41 20.54
C VAL A 290 1.74 -0.50 21.69
N LYS A 291 2.66 0.31 22.20
CA LYS A 291 2.42 1.27 23.28
C LYS A 291 2.87 2.66 22.86
N PHE A 292 2.12 3.68 23.23
CA PHE A 292 2.42 5.07 22.91
C PHE A 292 2.84 5.84 24.17
N ASN A 293 3.66 6.89 23.98
CA ASN A 293 4.05 7.85 25.02
C ASN A 293 4.54 7.19 26.34
N GLN A 294 5.46 6.23 26.22
CA GLN A 294 6.02 5.51 27.37
C GLN A 294 7.29 6.19 27.87
N PRO A 295 7.54 6.27 29.19
CA PRO A 295 8.78 6.83 29.72
C PRO A 295 9.99 5.98 29.29
N ARG A 296 11.11 6.63 28.93
CA ARG A 296 12.39 5.95 28.62
C ARG A 296 13.25 5.83 29.86
N ALA A 297 14.07 4.78 29.92
CA ALA A 297 15.08 4.62 30.96
C ALA A 297 16.22 5.64 30.82
N THR A 298 16.61 5.95 29.58
CA THR A 298 17.57 7.01 29.24
C THR A 298 16.95 7.96 28.22
N PRO A 299 17.11 9.29 28.39
CA PRO A 299 16.69 10.25 27.37
C PRO A 299 17.35 9.93 26.02
N GLY A 300 16.56 9.92 24.95
CA GLY A 300 17.06 9.64 23.61
C GLY A 300 17.82 10.82 23.00
N GLU A 301 18.76 10.52 22.11
CA GLU A 301 19.50 11.52 21.35
C GLU A 301 18.64 12.10 20.22
N VAL A 302 18.52 13.42 20.14
CA VAL A 302 17.86 14.10 19.01
C VAL A 302 18.92 14.42 17.97
N VAL A 303 18.73 13.92 16.75
CA VAL A 303 19.64 14.25 15.66
C VAL A 303 19.38 15.71 15.32
N ALA A 304 20.38 16.57 15.56
CA ALA A 304 20.34 17.96 15.17
C ALA A 304 20.22 18.07 13.64
N THR A 305 18.98 18.04 13.15
CA THR A 305 18.66 18.49 11.81
C THR A 305 18.79 20.01 11.85
N ALA A 306 19.46 20.59 10.84
CA ALA A 306 19.63 22.02 10.67
C ALA A 306 18.38 22.75 11.14
N ALA A 307 18.57 23.74 12.02
CA ALA A 307 17.54 24.58 12.59
C ALA A 307 16.33 24.64 11.66
N GLU A 308 15.19 24.13 12.13
CA GLU A 308 13.92 24.54 11.55
C GLU A 308 14.02 26.05 11.39
N GLU A 309 13.99 26.52 10.14
CA GLU A 309 13.62 27.89 9.88
C GLU A 309 12.32 28.06 10.65
N GLU A 310 12.37 28.85 11.73
CA GLU A 310 11.19 29.22 12.49
C GLU A 310 10.15 29.61 11.43
N PRO A 311 8.96 28.98 11.41
CA PRO A 311 7.93 29.41 10.48
C PRO A 311 7.74 30.90 10.70
N GLU A 312 7.91 31.69 9.64
CA GLU A 312 7.81 33.14 9.75
C GLU A 312 6.55 33.50 10.53
N PRO A 313 6.64 34.44 11.49
CA PRO A 313 5.52 34.80 12.33
C PRO A 313 4.30 35.08 11.46
N PHE A 314 3.24 34.32 11.71
CA PHE A 314 1.95 34.47 11.06
C PHE A 314 1.53 35.95 11.07
N ASP A 315 1.47 36.57 9.90
CA ASP A 315 0.96 37.93 9.73
C ASP A 315 -0.59 37.86 9.72
N PRO A 316 -1.27 38.40 10.74
CA PRO A 316 -2.73 38.41 10.80
C PRO A 316 -3.38 39.30 9.72
N CYS A 317 -2.61 40.01 8.89
CA CYS A 317 -3.13 40.91 7.87
C CYS A 317 -3.39 40.26 6.49
N ASP A 318 -2.94 39.03 6.26
CA ASP A 318 -3.11 38.32 4.97
C ASP A 318 -4.24 37.26 4.98
N PHE A 319 -5.13 37.29 5.98
CA PHE A 319 -6.28 36.38 6.08
C PHE A 319 -7.61 37.11 5.87
N GLU A 320 -8.11 37.15 4.64
CA GLU A 320 -9.50 37.50 4.37
C GLU A 320 -10.41 36.30 4.68
N ALA A 321 -11.00 36.32 5.88
CA ALA A 321 -12.09 35.45 6.25
C ALA A 321 -13.39 35.99 5.64
N THR A 322 -13.91 35.34 4.60
CA THR A 322 -15.32 35.50 4.22
C THR A 322 -16.16 34.54 5.05
N ALA A 323 -16.90 35.11 5.99
CA ALA A 323 -17.96 34.40 6.70
C ALA A 323 -19.22 34.39 5.84
N SER A 324 -19.72 33.21 5.51
CA SER A 324 -21.17 32.99 5.41
C SER A 324 -21.48 31.50 5.52
N ASP A 325 -22.21 31.19 6.58
CA ASP A 325 -23.16 30.09 6.70
C ASP A 325 -22.64 28.65 6.55
N THR A 326 -22.39 28.00 7.69
CA THR A 326 -23.21 26.84 8.15
C THR A 326 -22.70 26.29 9.48
N SER A 327 -23.62 25.79 10.30
CA SER A 327 -23.41 25.32 11.69
C SER A 327 -22.48 24.09 11.81
N LYS A 328 -21.61 24.12 12.83
CA LYS A 328 -20.31 23.44 12.92
C LYS A 328 -20.34 22.11 13.69
N LEU A 329 -19.47 21.17 13.31
CA LEU A 329 -19.12 19.96 14.09
C LEU A 329 -18.50 20.29 15.47
N ASP A 330 -18.02 21.51 15.65
CA ASP A 330 -17.53 22.10 16.90
C ASP A 330 -18.58 22.06 18.01
N THR A 331 -19.87 22.01 17.66
CA THR A 331 -20.96 21.91 18.63
C THR A 331 -21.07 20.52 19.25
N TYR A 332 -20.47 19.47 18.66
CA TYR A 332 -20.68 18.07 19.09
C TYR A 332 -19.42 17.36 19.63
N PHE A 333 -18.21 17.80 19.27
CA PHE A 333 -16.96 17.16 19.69
C PHE A 333 -15.94 18.17 20.24
N LYS A 334 -15.39 17.90 21.44
CA LYS A 334 -14.44 18.80 22.13
C LYS A 334 -13.13 19.04 21.37
N ASP A 335 -12.69 18.07 20.56
CA ASP A 335 -11.45 18.13 19.78
C ASP A 335 -11.71 18.15 18.26
N ALA A 336 -12.69 18.94 17.82
CA ALA A 336 -13.06 19.06 16.40
C ALA A 336 -11.87 19.46 15.48
N LYS A 337 -10.92 20.27 15.98
CA LYS A 337 -9.67 20.58 15.26
C LYS A 337 -8.76 19.37 15.06
N ALA A 338 -8.54 18.57 16.10
CA ALA A 338 -7.68 17.38 16.00
C ALA A 338 -8.32 16.28 15.13
N LEU A 339 -9.66 16.16 15.18
CA LEU A 339 -10.42 15.29 14.29
C LEU A 339 -10.32 15.75 12.84
N LYS A 340 -10.45 17.05 12.58
CA LYS A 340 -10.29 17.65 11.24
C LYS A 340 -8.89 17.43 10.68
N GLU A 341 -7.87 17.56 11.52
CA GLU A 341 -6.47 17.31 11.13
C GLU A 341 -6.22 15.81 10.84
N LYS A 342 -6.79 14.91 11.64
CA LYS A 342 -6.75 13.46 11.40
C LYS A 342 -7.50 13.06 10.12
N LEU A 343 -8.66 13.66 9.86
CA LEU A 343 -9.44 13.45 8.62
C LEU A 343 -8.74 14.03 7.38
N GLN A 344 -8.06 15.17 7.49
CA GLN A 344 -7.22 15.72 6.43
C GLN A 344 -6.03 14.81 6.11
N LYS A 345 -5.39 14.24 7.13
CA LYS A 345 -4.33 13.24 6.94
C LYS A 345 -4.89 11.96 6.30
N ALA A 346 -6.09 11.54 6.69
CA ALA A 346 -6.79 10.38 6.11
C ALA A 346 -7.23 10.61 4.66
N ARG A 347 -7.54 11.85 4.24
CA ARG A 347 -7.92 12.20 2.86
C ARG A 347 -6.91 11.73 1.81
N LYS A 348 -5.60 11.71 2.15
CA LYS A 348 -4.55 11.21 1.26
C LYS A 348 -4.72 9.73 0.86
N TRP A 349 -5.46 8.96 1.65
CA TRP A 349 -5.62 7.51 1.52
C TRP A 349 -6.96 7.12 0.92
N LEU A 350 -7.83 8.08 0.62
CA LEU A 350 -9.15 7.84 0.06
C LEU A 350 -9.16 7.89 -1.48
N PRO A 351 -10.06 7.16 -2.14
CA PRO A 351 -10.12 7.10 -3.59
C PRO A 351 -10.53 8.45 -4.17
N LYS A 352 -9.73 8.99 -5.10
CA LYS A 352 -10.00 10.28 -5.75
C LYS A 352 -11.19 10.20 -6.70
N GLU A 353 -12.15 11.10 -6.51
CA GLU A 353 -13.20 11.43 -7.48
C GLU A 353 -12.57 12.29 -8.58
N LYS A 354 -12.77 11.92 -9.84
CA LYS A 354 -12.37 12.76 -10.97
C LYS A 354 -13.49 13.77 -11.18
N GLU A 355 -13.19 15.05 -11.06
CA GLU A 355 -14.09 16.12 -11.52
C GLU A 355 -14.47 15.83 -12.99
N GLU A 356 -15.73 16.03 -13.36
CA GLU A 356 -16.26 15.73 -14.70
C GLU A 356 -15.51 16.45 -15.84
N THR A 357 -14.66 17.42 -15.54
CA THR A 357 -13.69 18.01 -16.49
C THR A 357 -12.69 16.96 -17.00
N ASP A 358 -12.33 15.96 -16.19
CA ASP A 358 -11.46 14.85 -16.58
C ASP A 358 -12.20 13.75 -17.37
N ALA A 359 -13.55 13.70 -17.31
CA ALA A 359 -14.34 12.74 -18.08
C ALA A 359 -14.43 13.12 -19.57
N GLN A 360 -14.30 14.41 -19.90
CA GLN A 360 -14.10 14.84 -21.30
C GLN A 360 -12.63 14.73 -21.74
N ALA A 361 -11.67 14.73 -20.80
CA ALA A 361 -10.27 14.44 -21.09
C ALA A 361 -9.94 12.92 -21.15
N GLN A 362 -10.83 12.05 -20.64
CA GLN A 362 -10.65 10.58 -20.64
C GLN A 362 -11.65 9.83 -21.51
N GLY A 363 -12.70 10.51 -22.00
CA GLY A 363 -13.61 10.01 -23.02
C GLY A 363 -13.13 10.26 -24.45
N GLN A 364 -12.08 11.07 -24.65
CA GLN A 364 -11.30 11.01 -25.87
C GLN A 364 -10.34 9.84 -25.74
N GLN A 365 -10.42 8.90 -26.67
CA GLN A 365 -9.41 7.88 -26.88
C GLN A 365 -8.03 8.56 -26.81
N GLN A 366 -7.33 8.39 -25.71
CA GLN A 366 -5.92 8.73 -25.59
C GLN A 366 -5.16 7.70 -26.41
N GLN A 367 -5.26 7.86 -27.72
CA GLN A 367 -4.20 7.45 -28.63
C GLN A 367 -3.03 8.35 -28.24
N GLU A 368 -2.23 7.86 -27.30
CA GLU A 368 -1.16 8.57 -26.61
C GLU A 368 -0.34 9.36 -27.65
N GLU A 369 -0.42 10.69 -27.59
CA GLU A 369 0.34 11.55 -28.50
C GLU A 369 1.82 11.17 -28.36
N ALA A 370 2.46 10.86 -29.48
CA ALA A 370 3.85 10.47 -29.49
C ALA A 370 4.69 11.50 -28.70
N PRO A 371 5.57 11.07 -27.80
CA PRO A 371 6.24 11.98 -26.87
C PRO A 371 6.95 13.11 -27.60
N HIS A 372 6.71 14.35 -27.17
CA HIS A 372 7.23 15.55 -27.85
C HIS A 372 8.75 15.71 -27.69
N LYS A 373 9.36 15.13 -26.64
CA LYS A 373 10.80 15.17 -26.40
C LYS A 373 11.45 13.83 -26.76
N TYR A 374 12.55 13.90 -27.49
CA TYR A 374 13.19 12.72 -28.09
C TYR A 374 13.60 11.60 -27.10
N LEU A 375 14.01 11.95 -25.87
CA LEU A 375 14.37 10.94 -24.88
C LEU A 375 13.16 10.34 -24.14
N ASP A 376 12.01 10.99 -24.20
CA ASP A 376 10.81 10.53 -23.51
C ASP A 376 10.23 9.27 -24.19
N TYR A 377 10.56 9.02 -25.46
CA TYR A 377 10.33 7.73 -26.13
C TYR A 377 10.92 6.54 -25.36
N LEU A 378 12.02 6.73 -24.61
CA LEU A 378 12.61 5.67 -23.79
C LEU A 378 11.85 5.44 -22.48
N LEU A 379 11.07 6.42 -22.02
CA LEU A 379 10.35 6.40 -20.75
C LEU A 379 8.86 6.06 -20.91
N ALA A 380 8.30 6.25 -22.10
CA ALA A 380 6.90 5.96 -22.42
C ALA A 380 6.49 4.52 -22.11
N ARG A 381 5.27 4.35 -21.60
CA ARG A 381 4.76 3.08 -21.06
C ARG A 381 3.41 2.73 -21.65
N ALA A 382 3.18 1.44 -21.81
CA ALA A 382 1.88 0.90 -22.12
C ALA A 382 0.93 1.02 -20.94
N ASP A 383 -0.35 1.25 -21.25
CA ASP A 383 -1.46 1.18 -20.31
C ASP A 383 -1.79 -0.30 -20.01
N VAL A 384 -0.85 -0.96 -19.32
CA VAL A 384 -1.03 -2.32 -18.82
C VAL A 384 -1.70 -2.22 -17.45
N PRO A 385 -2.71 -3.04 -17.12
CA PRO A 385 -3.31 -3.04 -15.79
C PRO A 385 -2.21 -3.17 -14.73
N THR A 386 -2.01 -2.09 -13.97
CA THR A 386 -0.91 -1.95 -13.01
C THR A 386 -1.12 -2.92 -11.84
N SER A 387 -0.50 -4.10 -11.87
CA SER A 387 -0.53 -4.96 -10.68
C SER A 387 0.07 -4.22 -9.47
N PRO A 388 -0.49 -4.36 -8.27
CA PRO A 388 0.04 -3.68 -7.08
C PRO A 388 1.51 -4.05 -6.88
N ARG A 389 2.36 -3.04 -6.70
CA ARG A 389 3.79 -3.27 -6.44
C ARG A 389 4.02 -3.61 -4.98
N MET A 390 3.10 -3.21 -4.11
CA MET A 390 3.09 -3.60 -2.70
C MET A 390 1.71 -4.11 -2.31
N LEU A 391 1.66 -5.29 -1.70
CA LEU A 391 0.45 -5.91 -1.18
C LEU A 391 0.76 -6.63 0.14
N ALA A 392 0.07 -6.23 1.20
CA ALA A 392 0.01 -6.97 2.45
C ALA A 392 -1.31 -7.73 2.51
N LYS A 393 -1.27 -9.05 2.39
CA LYS A 393 -2.48 -9.89 2.39
C LYS A 393 -3.15 -9.92 3.76
N ARG A 394 -2.34 -10.00 4.82
CA ARG A 394 -2.81 -10.03 6.21
C ARG A 394 -1.88 -9.22 7.10
N ILE A 395 -2.42 -8.23 7.79
CA ILE A 395 -1.74 -7.45 8.82
C ILE A 395 -2.49 -7.67 10.13
N LEU A 396 -1.83 -8.25 11.11
CA LEU A 396 -2.35 -8.45 12.45
C LEU A 396 -1.57 -7.54 13.41
N LEU A 397 -2.29 -6.66 14.09
CA LEU A 397 -1.76 -5.87 15.18
C LEU A 397 -2.40 -6.40 16.46
N ASP A 398 -1.60 -7.03 17.31
CA ASP A 398 -2.04 -7.64 18.55
C ASP A 398 -1.65 -6.78 19.75
N ASN A 399 -2.57 -6.64 20.70
CA ASN A 399 -2.37 -5.89 21.95
C ASN A 399 -1.90 -4.43 21.73
N ILE A 400 -2.65 -3.65 20.94
CA ILE A 400 -2.39 -2.22 20.72
C ILE A 400 -3.07 -1.41 21.82
N GLN A 401 -2.31 -0.61 22.56
CA GLN A 401 -2.87 0.34 23.52
C GLN A 401 -3.25 1.64 22.81
N ILE A 402 -4.49 1.74 22.34
CA ILE A 402 -5.04 2.96 21.75
C ILE A 402 -5.48 3.87 22.90
N PRO A 403 -5.04 5.14 22.98
CA PRO A 403 -5.54 6.10 23.96
C PRO A 403 -6.92 6.64 23.53
N TRP A 404 -7.86 5.74 23.25
CA TRP A 404 -9.23 6.05 22.88
C TRP A 404 -10.16 5.19 23.74
N GLY A 405 -10.95 5.85 24.59
CA GLY A 405 -11.71 5.18 25.66
C GLY A 405 -12.71 4.10 25.21
N LEU A 406 -13.05 4.01 23.92
CA LEU A 406 -13.89 2.92 23.43
C LEU A 406 -13.14 1.60 23.27
N PHE A 407 -11.89 1.66 22.82
CA PHE A 407 -11.16 0.51 22.32
C PHE A 407 -9.97 0.15 23.19
N ASP A 408 -9.41 1.11 23.94
CA ASP A 408 -8.29 0.95 24.88
C ASP A 408 -7.25 -0.05 24.32
N ASN A 409 -7.12 -1.23 24.93
CA ASN A 409 -6.36 -2.32 24.34
C ASN A 409 -7.12 -3.05 23.24
N SER A 410 -6.57 -3.12 22.03
CA SER A 410 -7.25 -3.68 20.86
C SER A 410 -6.39 -4.58 19.99
N LYS A 411 -7.07 -5.56 19.38
CA LYS A 411 -6.56 -6.40 18.30
C LYS A 411 -7.13 -5.93 16.98
N VAL A 412 -6.27 -5.56 16.03
CA VAL A 412 -6.66 -5.07 14.71
C VAL A 412 -6.17 -6.04 13.64
N LEU A 413 -7.07 -6.48 12.76
CA LEU A 413 -6.78 -7.32 11.60
C LEU A 413 -7.15 -6.55 10.33
N MET A 414 -6.18 -6.35 9.45
CA MET A 414 -6.39 -5.76 8.14
C MET A 414 -6.02 -6.76 7.05
N THR A 415 -6.78 -6.78 5.96
CA THR A 415 -6.48 -7.65 4.81
C THR A 415 -6.42 -6.90 3.49
N ASN A 416 -5.60 -7.40 2.57
CA ASN A 416 -5.42 -6.91 1.20
C ASN A 416 -5.04 -5.42 1.08
N ILE A 417 -4.25 -4.90 2.04
CA ILE A 417 -3.74 -3.53 1.99
C ILE A 417 -2.70 -3.44 0.88
N SER A 418 -2.87 -2.51 -0.06
CA SER A 418 -1.96 -2.35 -1.20
C SER A 418 -1.72 -0.90 -1.55
N ASP A 419 -0.67 -0.65 -2.33
CA ASP A 419 -0.41 0.64 -2.95
C ASP A 419 -1.49 1.08 -3.96
N SER A 420 -2.29 0.13 -4.44
CA SER A 420 -3.32 0.34 -5.47
C SER A 420 -4.51 -0.61 -5.30
N ALA A 421 -5.36 -0.35 -4.30
CA ALA A 421 -6.50 -1.22 -3.96
C ALA A 421 -7.46 -1.49 -5.14
N ARG A 422 -7.68 -0.49 -6.01
CA ARG A 422 -8.53 -0.62 -7.21
C ARG A 422 -7.99 -1.64 -8.20
N THR A 423 -6.68 -1.64 -8.44
CA THR A 423 -6.07 -2.56 -9.42
C THR A 423 -5.80 -3.94 -8.82
N ALA A 424 -5.66 -4.03 -7.50
CA ALA A 424 -5.64 -5.30 -6.79
C ALA A 424 -6.96 -6.08 -6.97
N LYS A 425 -8.11 -5.39 -7.14
CA LYS A 425 -9.46 -6.00 -7.28
C LYS A 425 -9.82 -6.95 -6.13
N LEU A 426 -9.28 -6.69 -4.94
CA LEU A 426 -9.51 -7.47 -3.73
C LEU A 426 -10.27 -6.61 -2.72
N PRO A 427 -11.22 -7.19 -1.96
CA PRO A 427 -11.86 -6.46 -0.87
C PRO A 427 -10.84 -6.17 0.23
N VAL A 428 -10.79 -4.92 0.69
CA VAL A 428 -10.00 -4.52 1.85
C VAL A 428 -10.87 -4.68 3.08
N THR A 429 -10.40 -5.46 4.07
CA THR A 429 -11.10 -5.59 5.35
C THR A 429 -10.29 -4.95 6.48
N PHE A 430 -11.01 -4.38 7.44
CA PHE A 430 -10.49 -3.82 8.67
C PHE A 430 -11.36 -4.30 9.82
N GLU A 431 -10.81 -5.11 10.70
CA GLU A 431 -11.47 -5.63 11.89
C GLU A 431 -10.72 -5.14 13.11
N MET A 432 -11.42 -4.59 14.09
CA MET A 432 -10.84 -4.07 15.30
C MET A 432 -11.70 -4.51 16.48
N ASN A 433 -11.10 -5.29 17.37
CA ASN A 433 -11.75 -5.85 18.55
C ASN A 433 -11.00 -5.38 19.79
N SER A 434 -11.71 -4.75 20.73
CA SER A 434 -11.15 -4.45 22.04
C SER A 434 -10.93 -5.74 22.83
N LEU A 435 -9.81 -5.83 23.54
CA LEU A 435 -9.49 -6.90 24.48
C LEU A 435 -10.02 -6.59 25.89
N ASP A 436 -10.19 -5.30 26.20
CA ASP A 436 -10.65 -4.83 27.52
C ASP A 436 -12.17 -4.56 27.55
N THR A 437 -12.77 -4.24 26.40
CA THR A 437 -14.21 -3.96 26.27
C THR A 437 -14.88 -4.91 25.29
N LYS A 438 -16.22 -4.88 25.24
CA LYS A 438 -17.00 -5.63 24.23
C LYS A 438 -17.02 -4.94 22.86
N ALA A 439 -16.32 -3.82 22.68
CA ALA A 439 -16.35 -3.04 21.44
C ALA A 439 -15.66 -3.79 20.30
N SER A 440 -16.38 -3.99 19.20
CA SER A 440 -15.86 -4.54 17.95
C SER A 440 -16.36 -3.74 16.76
N ILE A 441 -15.51 -3.59 15.75
CA ILE A 441 -15.89 -3.00 14.46
C ILE A 441 -15.26 -3.79 13.32
N ASN A 442 -16.08 -4.18 12.35
CA ASN A 442 -15.66 -4.80 11.11
C ASN A 442 -16.09 -3.93 9.95
N THR A 443 -15.15 -3.54 9.10
CA THR A 443 -15.35 -2.73 7.90
C THR A 443 -14.81 -3.48 6.70
N LYS A 444 -15.61 -3.59 5.64
CA LYS A 444 -15.25 -4.13 4.34
C LYS A 444 -15.44 -3.05 3.27
N ILE A 445 -14.38 -2.78 2.52
CA ILE A 445 -14.38 -1.91 1.35
C ILE A 445 -14.23 -2.80 0.12
N ASP A 446 -15.26 -2.88 -0.72
CA ASP A 446 -15.30 -3.82 -1.83
C ASP A 446 -14.80 -3.18 -3.13
N TYR A 447 -13.59 -3.59 -3.56
CA TYR A 447 -13.00 -3.21 -4.85
C TYR A 447 -13.16 -4.29 -5.93
N SER A 448 -13.83 -5.42 -5.63
CA SER A 448 -13.92 -6.57 -6.55
C SER A 448 -14.86 -6.33 -7.74
N SER A 449 -15.85 -5.44 -7.58
CA SER A 449 -16.82 -5.10 -8.63
C SER A 449 -16.22 -4.30 -9.80
N GLY A 450 -15.02 -3.72 -9.62
CA GLY A 450 -14.40 -2.84 -10.61
C GLY A 450 -15.11 -1.50 -10.80
N GLU A 451 -16.09 -1.16 -9.96
CA GLU A 451 -16.76 0.14 -9.97
C GLU A 451 -15.79 1.27 -9.56
N GLN A 452 -16.03 2.49 -10.07
CA GLN A 452 -15.19 3.64 -9.77
C GLN A 452 -15.21 4.03 -8.28
N THR A 453 -16.37 3.84 -7.63
CA THR A 453 -16.58 4.13 -6.20
C THR A 453 -16.87 2.82 -5.45
N PRO A 454 -15.92 2.34 -4.61
CA PRO A 454 -16.12 1.08 -3.89
C PRO A 454 -17.23 1.23 -2.85
N GLY A 455 -18.05 0.19 -2.70
CA GLY A 455 -19.02 0.11 -1.61
C GLY A 455 -18.30 -0.10 -0.28
N VAL A 456 -18.69 0.66 0.74
CA VAL A 456 -18.23 0.48 2.12
C VAL A 456 -19.36 -0.13 2.92
N SER A 457 -19.06 -1.19 3.67
CA SER A 457 -20.02 -1.85 4.55
C SER A 457 -19.34 -2.31 5.83
N GLY A 458 -20.11 -2.48 6.90
CA GLY A 458 -19.56 -2.98 8.13
C GLY A 458 -20.57 -3.13 9.25
N VAL A 459 -20.07 -3.64 10.37
CA VAL A 459 -20.82 -3.92 11.58
C VAL A 459 -20.01 -3.40 12.76
N PHE A 460 -20.66 -2.77 13.73
CA PHE A 460 -20.07 -2.43 15.01
C PHE A 460 -20.94 -2.96 16.14
N GLU A 461 -20.32 -3.45 17.21
CA GLU A 461 -21.03 -4.02 18.35
C GLU A 461 -20.35 -3.63 19.67
N GLY A 462 -21.14 -3.52 20.74
CA GLY A 462 -20.62 -3.37 22.10
C GLY A 462 -19.97 -2.02 22.42
N PHE A 463 -20.33 -0.95 21.71
CA PHE A 463 -19.81 0.39 21.96
C PHE A 463 -20.46 0.98 23.20
N ASP A 464 -19.68 1.22 24.24
CA ASP A 464 -20.17 1.82 25.49
C ASP A 464 -20.33 3.34 25.33
N LEU A 465 -21.58 3.80 25.32
CA LEU A 465 -21.93 5.20 25.17
C LEU A 465 -21.46 6.07 26.35
N SER A 466 -21.33 5.48 27.55
CA SER A 466 -20.81 6.21 28.71
C SER A 466 -19.34 6.60 28.54
N LYS A 467 -18.54 5.72 27.91
CA LYS A 467 -17.14 5.99 27.59
C LYS A 467 -17.00 7.02 26.46
N LEU A 468 -17.95 7.04 25.52
CA LEU A 468 -18.03 8.05 24.46
C LEU A 468 -18.40 9.45 24.96
N GLN A 469 -19.03 9.58 26.13
CA GLN A 469 -19.39 10.89 26.70
C GLN A 469 -18.16 11.80 26.88
N SER A 470 -16.99 11.22 27.18
CA SER A 470 -15.73 11.96 27.31
C SER A 470 -15.33 12.72 26.04
N SER A 471 -15.73 12.21 24.86
CA SER A 471 -15.47 12.80 23.55
C SER A 471 -16.58 13.76 23.07
N LEU A 472 -17.75 13.76 23.70
CA LEU A 472 -18.88 14.65 23.35
C LEU A 472 -18.73 16.02 24.03
N SER A 473 -19.19 17.07 23.35
CA SER A 473 -19.25 18.43 23.90
C SER A 473 -20.34 18.57 24.98
N SER A 474 -20.20 19.59 25.83
CA SER A 474 -21.24 19.97 26.80
C SER A 474 -22.52 20.53 26.15
N ASP A 475 -22.42 20.95 24.89
CA ASP A 475 -23.53 21.52 24.11
C ASP A 475 -24.23 20.48 23.22
N SER A 476 -23.86 19.20 23.33
CA SER A 476 -24.42 18.10 22.54
C SER A 476 -25.89 17.77 22.84
N GLY A 477 -26.49 18.41 23.84
CA GLY A 477 -27.89 18.23 24.21
C GLY A 477 -28.17 16.96 25.03
N LEU A 478 -27.23 16.01 25.06
CA LEU A 478 -27.38 14.67 25.61
C LEU A 478 -26.17 14.25 26.45
N MET A 479 -26.47 13.66 27.60
CA MET A 479 -25.48 13.03 28.46
C MET A 479 -25.84 11.56 28.64
N PHE A 480 -24.98 10.66 28.14
CA PHE A 480 -25.14 9.22 28.31
C PHE A 480 -24.48 8.77 29.61
N GLU A 481 -25.27 8.22 30.54
CA GLU A 481 -24.78 7.57 31.75
C GLU A 481 -24.46 6.09 31.51
N GLN A 482 -25.28 5.41 30.70
CA GLN A 482 -25.12 4.01 30.29
C GLN A 482 -25.70 3.78 28.89
N GLY A 483 -25.20 2.76 28.19
CA GLY A 483 -25.81 2.27 26.95
C GLY A 483 -24.81 1.52 26.08
N LEU A 484 -25.24 0.42 25.46
CA LEU A 484 -24.44 -0.34 24.51
C LEU A 484 -24.99 -0.15 23.10
N ALA A 485 -24.21 0.52 22.25
CA ALA A 485 -24.52 0.73 20.85
C ALA A 485 -23.98 -0.41 19.98
N SER A 486 -24.80 -0.84 19.03
CA SER A 486 -24.48 -1.82 18.00
C SER A 486 -25.20 -1.45 16.72
N GLY A 487 -24.72 -1.91 15.56
CA GLY A 487 -25.33 -1.51 14.31
C GLY A 487 -24.59 -1.98 13.08
N LYS A 488 -25.22 -1.74 11.94
CA LYS A 488 -24.65 -2.00 10.61
C LYS A 488 -24.53 -0.68 9.87
N PHE A 489 -23.51 -0.56 9.05
CA PHE A 489 -23.40 0.58 8.16
C PHE A 489 -23.12 0.12 6.73
N SER A 490 -23.67 0.85 5.77
CA SER A 490 -23.41 0.62 4.36
C SER A 490 -23.55 1.91 3.57
N GLY A 491 -22.77 2.05 2.50
CA GLY A 491 -22.85 3.20 1.63
C GLY A 491 -21.62 3.37 0.75
N LYS A 492 -21.37 4.60 0.30
CA LYS A 492 -20.25 4.95 -0.57
C LYS A 492 -19.41 6.04 0.09
N VAL A 493 -18.09 5.86 0.01
CA VAL A 493 -17.11 6.83 0.52
C VAL A 493 -16.15 7.14 -0.61
N THR A 494 -16.07 8.42 -0.96
CA THR A 494 -15.14 9.00 -1.94
C THR A 494 -14.22 9.98 -1.21
N ASP A 495 -13.20 10.55 -1.86
CA ASP A 495 -12.34 11.58 -1.24
C ASP A 495 -13.02 12.96 -1.08
N THR A 496 -14.15 13.17 -1.73
CA THR A 496 -14.96 14.40 -1.71
C THR A 496 -16.16 14.23 -0.80
N SER A 497 -16.87 13.11 -0.86
CA SER A 497 -18.18 12.90 -0.23
C SER A 497 -18.30 11.56 0.52
N ILE A 498 -19.07 11.61 1.59
CA ILE A 498 -19.52 10.44 2.35
C ILE A 498 -21.03 10.34 2.15
N ASP A 499 -21.53 9.17 1.79
CA ASP A 499 -22.94 8.80 1.94
C ASP A 499 -22.99 7.43 2.61
N LEU A 500 -23.16 7.42 3.93
CA LEU A 500 -23.22 6.22 4.74
C LEU A 500 -24.56 6.16 5.47
N THR A 501 -25.26 5.06 5.34
CA THR A 501 -26.42 4.74 6.15
C THR A 501 -25.98 3.85 7.30
N ILE A 502 -26.31 4.24 8.52
CA ILE A 502 -25.99 3.56 9.77
C ILE A 502 -27.31 3.16 10.43
N ASP A 503 -27.54 1.85 10.53
CA ASP A 503 -28.60 1.27 11.34
C ASP A 503 -28.07 1.12 12.77
N LEU A 504 -28.46 2.03 13.67
CA LEU A 504 -28.02 2.07 15.06
C LEU A 504 -29.07 1.42 15.97
N ALA A 505 -28.63 0.56 16.88
CA ALA A 505 -29.41 0.00 17.97
C ALA A 505 -28.66 0.20 19.30
N VAL A 506 -29.31 0.87 20.24
CA VAL A 506 -28.78 1.11 21.59
C VAL A 506 -29.58 0.27 22.58
N GLN A 507 -28.90 -0.48 23.44
CA GLN A 507 -29.49 -1.29 24.50
C GLN A 507 -29.09 -0.78 25.88
N ASN A 508 -29.98 -0.94 26.86
CA ASN A 508 -29.78 -0.51 28.26
C ASN A 508 -29.36 0.96 28.38
N MET A 509 -29.97 1.82 27.55
CA MET A 509 -29.67 3.23 27.52
C MET A 509 -30.17 3.92 28.80
N LYS A 510 -29.30 4.73 29.39
CA LYS A 510 -29.66 5.75 30.38
C LYS A 510 -29.04 7.05 29.94
N ALA A 511 -29.87 8.00 29.54
CA ALA A 511 -29.43 9.30 29.08
C ALA A 511 -30.24 10.39 29.77
N LYS A 512 -29.61 11.56 29.91
CA LYS A 512 -30.25 12.79 30.39
C LYS A 512 -30.09 13.87 29.33
N ALA A 513 -31.08 14.73 29.21
CA ALA A 513 -30.95 15.92 28.39
C ALA A 513 -30.16 16.98 29.14
N GLN A 514 -29.33 17.74 28.43
CA GLN A 514 -28.52 18.82 28.96
C GLN A 514 -28.61 20.04 28.02
N GLY A 515 -28.44 21.25 28.52
CA GLY A 515 -28.46 22.46 27.68
C GLY A 515 -29.87 22.87 27.24
N GLN A 516 -30.06 23.18 25.95
CA GLN A 516 -31.34 23.67 25.40
C GLN A 516 -32.42 22.58 25.22
N GLY A 517 -32.15 21.35 25.68
CA GLY A 517 -33.02 20.20 25.47
C GLY A 517 -32.86 19.56 24.09
N ILE A 518 -33.64 18.53 23.79
CA ILE A 518 -33.57 17.77 22.53
C ILE A 518 -34.91 17.69 21.84
N LEU A 519 -34.91 17.66 20.51
CA LEU A 519 -36.12 17.47 19.68
C LEU A 519 -37.24 18.49 19.95
N GLY A 520 -36.90 19.70 20.43
CA GLY A 520 -37.86 20.75 20.78
C GLY A 520 -38.54 20.59 22.14
N LEU A 521 -38.09 19.64 22.98
CA LEU A 521 -38.49 19.48 24.37
C LEU A 521 -37.48 20.17 25.29
N ASP A 522 -37.95 20.76 26.39
CA ASP A 522 -37.08 21.32 27.42
C ASP A 522 -36.26 20.21 28.13
N SER A 523 -35.20 20.61 28.82
CA SER A 523 -34.24 19.70 29.47
C SER A 523 -34.87 18.74 30.48
N GLU A 524 -35.95 19.13 31.17
CA GLU A 524 -36.56 18.35 32.24
C GLU A 524 -37.48 17.28 31.62
N THR A 525 -38.38 17.72 30.73
CA THR A 525 -39.28 16.82 29.98
C THR A 525 -38.50 15.83 29.11
N ALA A 526 -37.43 16.28 28.45
CA ALA A 526 -36.58 15.42 27.64
C ALA A 526 -35.81 14.39 28.48
N SER A 527 -35.33 14.77 29.68
CA SER A 527 -34.66 13.82 30.58
C SER A 527 -35.60 12.75 31.09
N GLU A 528 -36.84 13.13 31.40
CA GLU A 528 -37.86 12.17 31.82
C GLU A 528 -38.22 11.19 30.69
N ALA A 529 -38.39 11.68 29.47
CA ALA A 529 -38.61 10.84 28.29
C ALA A 529 -37.46 9.83 28.05
N LEU A 530 -36.21 10.30 28.18
CA LEU A 530 -35.02 9.47 28.00
C LEU A 530 -34.86 8.43 29.12
N SER A 531 -35.33 8.72 30.34
CA SER A 531 -35.24 7.79 31.47
C SER A 531 -36.07 6.50 31.29
N VAL A 532 -37.10 6.55 30.45
CA VAL A 532 -37.98 5.40 30.16
C VAL A 532 -37.53 4.63 28.92
N LEU A 533 -36.73 5.26 28.06
CA LEU A 533 -36.22 4.68 26.81
C LEU A 533 -35.01 3.78 27.07
N ASN A 534 -35.26 2.52 27.44
CA ASN A 534 -34.19 1.54 27.66
C ASN A 534 -33.51 1.08 26.36
N ASN A 535 -34.26 0.98 25.26
CA ASN A 535 -33.74 0.54 23.96
C ASN A 535 -34.22 1.49 22.86
N ILE A 536 -33.34 1.84 21.93
CA ILE A 536 -33.66 2.69 20.77
C ILE A 536 -33.09 2.04 19.51
N SER A 537 -33.87 2.03 18.44
CA SER A 537 -33.37 1.68 17.10
C SER A 537 -33.63 2.81 16.13
N THR A 538 -32.57 3.35 15.54
CA THR A 538 -32.67 4.50 14.63
C THR A 538 -31.75 4.35 13.43
N LYS A 539 -32.17 4.95 12.31
CA LYS A 539 -31.35 5.06 11.11
C LYS A 539 -30.74 6.45 11.03
N ILE A 540 -29.43 6.49 10.96
CA ILE A 540 -28.65 7.72 10.81
C ILE A 540 -28.01 7.69 9.44
N ARG A 541 -28.25 8.71 8.62
CA ARG A 541 -27.52 8.90 7.38
C ARG A 541 -26.44 9.96 7.59
N VAL A 542 -25.20 9.60 7.31
CA VAL A 542 -24.07 10.52 7.29
C VAL A 542 -23.85 10.91 5.85
N VAL A 543 -24.17 12.16 5.52
CA VAL A 543 -24.09 12.68 4.14
C VAL A 543 -23.34 14.00 4.10
N GLY A 544 -22.57 14.22 3.02
CA GLY A 544 -21.91 15.50 2.76
C GLY A 544 -20.40 15.36 2.53
N PRO A 545 -19.68 16.49 2.43
CA PRO A 545 -18.24 16.47 2.19
C PRO A 545 -17.48 15.82 3.36
N ILE A 546 -16.38 15.12 3.10
CA ILE A 546 -15.54 14.54 4.18
C ILE A 546 -15.09 15.57 5.22
N THR A 547 -14.90 16.82 4.78
CA THR A 547 -14.49 17.91 5.65
C THR A 547 -15.61 18.38 6.58
N GLU A 548 -16.87 18.15 6.22
CA GLU A 548 -18.07 18.61 6.93
C GLU A 548 -19.24 17.61 6.78
N PRO A 549 -19.11 16.38 7.28
CA PRO A 549 -20.19 15.41 7.23
C PRO A 549 -21.38 15.91 8.05
N ARG A 550 -22.59 15.78 7.48
CA ARG A 550 -23.85 16.12 8.16
C ARG A 550 -24.56 14.85 8.58
N LEU A 551 -25.09 14.85 9.80
CA LEU A 551 -25.93 13.78 10.31
C LEU A 551 -27.38 14.09 9.98
N VAL A 552 -28.02 13.20 9.22
CA VAL A 552 -29.44 13.24 8.91
C VAL A 552 -30.11 12.10 9.68
N PHE A 553 -30.92 12.48 10.66
CA PHE A 553 -31.71 11.55 11.45
C PHE A 553 -33.07 11.32 10.79
N ASP A 554 -33.61 10.10 10.88
CA ASP A 554 -35.01 9.85 10.53
C ASP A 554 -35.94 10.41 11.63
N VAL A 555 -36.26 11.70 11.48
CA VAL A 555 -37.02 12.47 12.47
C VAL A 555 -38.45 11.94 12.64
N LYS A 556 -39.04 11.34 11.59
CA LYS A 556 -40.41 10.79 11.65
C LYS A 556 -40.44 9.49 12.44
N GLY A 557 -39.53 8.56 12.15
CA GLY A 557 -39.41 7.30 12.89
C GLY A 557 -39.11 7.54 14.37
N LEU A 558 -38.18 8.46 14.68
CA LEU A 558 -37.85 8.83 16.06
C LEU A 558 -39.03 9.50 16.79
N GLN A 559 -39.78 10.40 16.14
CA GLN A 559 -40.94 11.04 16.77
C GLN A 559 -42.03 10.04 17.12
N ASP A 560 -42.30 9.04 16.28
CA ASP A 560 -43.31 8.02 16.55
C ASP A 560 -42.86 7.07 17.67
N GLU A 561 -41.57 6.71 17.72
CA GLU A 561 -40.99 5.90 18.78
C GLU A 561 -40.99 6.64 20.13
N PHE A 562 -40.63 7.93 20.15
CA PHE A 562 -40.71 8.80 21.33
C PHE A 562 -42.15 9.02 21.79
N LYS A 563 -43.10 9.25 20.88
CA LYS A 563 -44.53 9.38 21.23
C LYS A 563 -45.04 8.10 21.88
N ASN A 564 -44.77 6.94 21.28
CA ASN A 564 -45.21 5.66 21.83
C ASN A 564 -44.56 5.37 23.20
N ALA A 565 -43.28 5.70 23.36
CA ALA A 565 -42.60 5.58 24.65
C ALA A 565 -43.18 6.52 25.71
N LEU A 566 -43.49 7.77 25.36
CA LEU A 566 -44.15 8.74 26.24
C LEU A 566 -45.57 8.32 26.61
N VAL A 567 -46.35 7.76 25.66
CA VAL A 567 -47.68 7.21 25.98
C VAL A 567 -47.57 6.02 26.93
N LYS A 568 -46.58 5.15 26.74
CA LYS A 568 -46.32 4.01 27.64
C LYS A 568 -45.88 4.48 29.03
N ALA A 569 -44.95 5.43 29.09
CA ALA A 569 -44.50 6.07 30.32
C ALA A 569 -45.65 6.76 31.06
N GLY A 570 -46.46 7.53 30.34
CA GLY A 570 -47.63 8.21 30.86
C GLY A 570 -48.66 7.23 31.43
N LYS A 571 -48.97 6.13 30.73
CA LYS A 571 -49.85 5.08 31.25
C LYS A 571 -49.29 4.44 32.53
N GLN A 572 -47.98 4.23 32.61
CA GLN A 572 -47.33 3.57 33.73
C GLN A 572 -47.26 4.50 34.96
N LYS A 573 -46.90 5.77 34.79
CA LYS A 573 -46.93 6.78 35.85
C LYS A 573 -48.34 7.11 36.31
N LEU A 574 -49.30 7.15 35.38
CA LEU A 574 -50.69 7.38 35.71
C LEU A 574 -51.26 6.18 36.47
N ALA A 575 -50.86 4.95 36.13
CA ALA A 575 -51.17 3.76 36.96
C ALA A 575 -50.53 3.86 38.36
N GLU A 576 -49.26 4.26 38.47
CA GLU A 576 -48.57 4.41 39.77
C GLU A 576 -49.16 5.54 40.62
N GLU A 577 -49.51 6.68 40.04
CA GLU A 577 -50.08 7.83 40.75
C GLU A 577 -51.57 7.61 41.07
N VAL A 578 -52.30 6.90 40.19
CA VAL A 578 -53.66 6.42 40.48
C VAL A 578 -53.60 5.40 41.61
N ASP A 579 -52.68 4.43 41.61
CA ASP A 579 -52.49 3.48 42.72
C ASP A 579 -52.07 4.18 44.02
N LYS A 580 -51.25 5.22 43.95
CA LYS A 580 -50.79 5.99 45.11
C LYS A 580 -51.89 6.89 45.67
N GLN A 581 -52.67 7.56 44.82
CA GLN A 581 -53.81 8.38 45.23
C GLN A 581 -55.01 7.54 45.66
N LEU A 582 -55.28 6.40 45.03
CA LEU A 582 -56.23 5.41 45.54
C LEU A 582 -55.74 4.83 46.86
N GLY A 583 -54.45 4.52 47.01
CA GLY A 583 -53.88 4.08 48.28
C GLY A 583 -54.06 5.11 49.39
N GLU A 584 -53.72 6.38 49.12
CA GLU A 584 -53.84 7.48 50.10
C GLU A 584 -55.30 7.89 50.38
N GLN A 585 -56.22 7.80 49.41
CA GLN A 585 -57.65 8.10 49.60
C GLN A 585 -58.41 6.93 50.23
N ILE A 586 -58.08 5.68 49.89
CA ILE A 586 -58.63 4.49 50.55
C ILE A 586 -58.17 4.47 52.01
N ASP A 587 -56.92 4.79 52.33
CA ASP A 587 -56.46 4.86 53.73
C ASP A 587 -57.02 6.07 54.51
N LYS A 588 -57.39 7.19 53.83
CA LYS A 588 -58.02 8.36 54.49
C LYS A 588 -59.53 8.28 54.63
N GLU A 589 -60.26 7.67 53.71
CA GLU A 589 -61.73 7.62 53.72
C GLU A 589 -62.31 6.28 54.20
N LEU A 590 -61.56 5.18 54.18
CA LEU A 590 -62.03 3.86 54.66
C LEU A 590 -61.38 3.48 55.99
N GLY A 591 -61.71 4.24 57.03
CA GLY A 591 -61.60 3.77 58.41
C GLY A 591 -62.51 2.56 58.66
N ASP A 592 -61.88 1.39 58.81
CA ASP A 592 -62.29 0.16 59.51
C ASP A 592 -63.72 -0.42 59.42
N LYS A 593 -64.60 0.03 58.50
CA LYS A 593 -65.95 -0.57 58.36
C LYS A 593 -66.51 -0.59 56.94
N VAL A 594 -66.04 -1.48 56.07
CA VAL A 594 -66.80 -1.98 54.90
C VAL A 594 -66.43 -3.45 54.58
N PRO A 595 -67.40 -4.34 54.24
CA PRO A 595 -67.15 -5.76 53.94
C PRO A 595 -66.30 -5.98 52.67
N GLY A 596 -65.52 -7.07 52.67
CA GLY A 596 -64.46 -7.35 51.69
C GLY A 596 -64.87 -7.41 50.21
N GLU A 597 -66.15 -7.63 49.90
CA GLU A 597 -66.63 -7.77 48.52
C GLU A 597 -66.64 -6.46 47.74
N ILE A 598 -66.75 -5.30 48.41
CA ILE A 598 -66.73 -3.97 47.77
C ILE A 598 -65.28 -3.48 47.56
N LYS A 599 -64.33 -3.97 48.38
CA LYS A 599 -62.90 -3.66 48.23
C LYS A 599 -62.28 -4.29 46.99
N ASP A 600 -62.80 -5.43 46.55
CA ASP A 600 -62.29 -6.13 45.37
C ASP A 600 -62.87 -5.58 44.05
N THR A 601 -64.07 -5.00 44.06
CA THR A 601 -64.68 -4.37 42.86
C THR A 601 -64.11 -2.99 42.53
N LEU A 602 -63.58 -2.27 43.53
CA LEU A 602 -62.95 -0.95 43.35
C LEU A 602 -61.47 -1.03 42.94
N LYS A 603 -60.85 -2.22 43.05
CA LYS A 603 -59.46 -2.46 42.64
C LYS A 603 -59.28 -2.80 41.16
N ASP A 604 -60.38 -2.97 40.42
CA ASP A 604 -60.33 -3.32 39.00
C ASP A 604 -60.21 -2.05 38.15
N SER A 605 -58.98 -1.55 38.05
CA SER A 605 -58.61 -0.32 37.34
C SER A 605 -58.80 -0.38 35.82
N GLU A 606 -59.02 -1.56 35.24
CA GLU A 606 -59.30 -1.73 33.81
C GLU A 606 -60.70 -1.24 33.40
N GLY A 607 -61.73 -1.36 34.25
CA GLY A 607 -63.11 -1.01 33.90
C GLY A 607 -63.40 0.50 33.85
N VAL A 608 -62.66 1.30 34.63
CA VAL A 608 -62.84 2.77 34.69
C VAL A 608 -62.10 3.47 33.54
N LEU A 609 -60.98 2.90 33.09
CA LEU A 609 -60.22 3.40 31.94
C LEU A 609 -60.99 3.22 30.62
N ASP A 610 -61.74 2.13 30.47
CA ASP A 610 -62.56 1.87 29.28
C ASP A 610 -63.76 2.83 29.16
N GLY A 611 -64.29 3.30 30.30
CA GLY A 611 -65.36 4.31 30.35
C GLY A 611 -64.91 5.72 29.96
N LEU A 612 -63.66 6.09 30.28
CA LEU A 612 -63.08 7.38 29.90
C LEU A 612 -62.62 7.41 28.44
N GLY A 613 -62.21 6.27 27.87
CA GLY A 613 -61.89 6.13 26.45
C GLY A 613 -63.08 6.45 25.52
N GLY A 614 -64.32 6.19 25.96
CA GLY A 614 -65.54 6.53 25.22
C GLY A 614 -65.88 8.02 25.17
N LEU A 615 -65.38 8.83 26.12
CA LEU A 615 -65.63 10.28 26.18
C LEU A 615 -64.63 11.09 25.34
N LEU A 616 -63.51 10.50 24.92
CA LEU A 616 -62.44 11.16 24.15
C LEU A 616 -62.39 10.77 22.66
N GLY A 617 -63.47 10.18 22.13
CA GLY A 617 -63.69 10.09 20.68
C GLY A 617 -62.96 8.95 19.95
N GLY A 618 -62.62 7.85 20.62
CA GLY A 618 -62.13 6.64 19.95
C GLY A 618 -63.26 5.80 19.37
N LYS A 619 -63.36 5.70 18.03
CA LYS A 619 -64.17 4.67 17.37
C LYS A 619 -63.60 3.28 17.69
N LYS A 620 -64.45 2.37 18.17
CA LYS A 620 -64.19 0.93 18.14
C LYS A 620 -64.31 0.43 16.70
N ASP A 621 -63.24 -0.08 16.14
CA ASP A 621 -63.29 -0.90 14.92
C ASP A 621 -63.65 -2.34 15.34
N ASP A 622 -64.86 -2.78 14.96
CA ASP A 622 -65.29 -4.17 15.06
C ASP A 622 -64.75 -4.97 13.86
N LYS A 623 -63.65 -5.71 14.08
CA LYS A 623 -63.45 -7.15 13.75
C LYS A 623 -61.99 -7.52 13.52
#